data_AF-A0A9W6F322-F1
#
_entry.id   AF-A0A9W6F322-F1
#
_cell.length_a   1.000
_cell.length_b   1.000
_cell.length_c   1.000
_cell.angle_alpha   90.00
_cell.angle_beta   90.00
_cell.angle_gamma   90.00
#
_symmetry.space_group_name_H-M   'P 1'
#
loop_
_entity.id
_entity.type
_entity.pdbx_description
1 polymer ?
#
loop_
_entity_poly.entity_id
_entity_poly.type
_entity_poly.pdbx_seq_one_letter_code
_entity_poly.pdbx_strand_id
1 'polypeptide(L)'
;MGDYAQDVHLYVHELQHTHGLNHASRGTQEYGDETDPMGNSPGTSQGVHCHNAPHNWRMGWATPVPGGNLNAAHLTLNANRRTFNIPASSITDQNMVIIDLGSKPGGAAAPIPYPKYFLSYRVVASTFGGYDGALKASYHQKVLIHLYNGTINDRDANLTKYIDAGPRFSGADRAFPDGNVWTAPFAPYDVSSNLGGGLRIRVVSVGSTSATVEVCRMFAQTEGVPGSPECRGSADRDW
;
A
#
# COMPACT_ATOMS: atom_id res chain seq x y z
N MET A 1 -20.37 22.35 14.13
CA MET A 1 -19.10 22.33 13.39
C MET A 1 -18.11 23.38 13.90
N GLY A 2 -18.52 24.63 14.21
CA GLY A 2 -17.59 25.71 14.62
C GLY A 2 -16.94 25.59 16.01
N ASP A 3 -17.61 25.00 17.00
CA ASP A 3 -17.10 24.96 18.39
C ASP A 3 -16.19 23.76 18.73
N TYR A 4 -16.05 22.79 17.82
CA TYR A 4 -15.19 21.60 18.02
C TYR A 4 -13.85 21.68 17.29
N ALA A 5 -13.69 22.60 16.35
CA ALA A 5 -12.44 22.80 15.61
C ALA A 5 -11.48 23.69 16.41
N GLN A 6 -10.95 23.18 17.53
CA GLN A 6 -9.87 23.87 18.25
C GLN A 6 -8.54 23.87 17.48
N ASP A 7 -8.46 23.12 16.38
CA ASP A 7 -7.29 22.94 15.54
C ASP A 7 -7.68 22.79 14.06
N VAL A 8 -6.90 23.40 13.16
CA VAL A 8 -7.11 23.33 11.69
C VAL A 8 -7.00 21.91 11.15
N HIS A 9 -6.16 21.06 11.75
CA HIS A 9 -6.02 19.66 11.41
C HIS A 9 -7.30 18.89 11.67
N LEU A 10 -7.94 19.13 12.83
CA LEU A 10 -9.21 18.49 13.17
C LEU A 10 -10.33 18.97 12.25
N TYR A 11 -10.40 20.26 11.94
CA TYR A 11 -11.38 20.76 10.97
C TYR A 11 -11.22 20.08 9.60
N VAL A 12 -9.99 19.96 9.12
CA VAL A 12 -9.68 19.32 7.83
C VAL A 12 -9.98 17.82 7.87
N HIS A 13 -9.73 17.13 8.98
CA HIS A 13 -10.12 15.73 9.21
C HIS A 13 -11.63 15.55 9.08
N GLU A 14 -12.42 16.34 9.81
CA GLU A 14 -13.88 16.24 9.77
C GLU A 14 -14.45 16.63 8.41
N LEU A 15 -13.86 17.62 7.74
CA LEU A 15 -14.24 18.00 6.38
C LEU A 15 -14.02 16.84 5.39
N GLN A 16 -12.96 16.06 5.56
CA GLN A 16 -12.63 14.94 4.68
C GLN A 16 -13.64 13.79 4.76
N HIS A 17 -14.36 13.63 5.88
CA HIS A 17 -15.52 12.74 5.94
C HIS A 17 -16.63 13.15 4.96
N THR A 18 -16.82 14.44 4.71
CA THR A 18 -17.80 14.92 3.70
C THR A 18 -17.39 14.60 2.26
N HIS A 19 -16.10 14.32 2.04
CA HIS A 19 -15.56 13.80 0.79
C HIS A 19 -15.52 12.26 0.75
N GLY A 20 -16.17 11.62 1.72
CA GLY A 20 -16.32 10.18 1.79
C GLY A 20 -15.07 9.47 2.28
N LEU A 21 -14.11 10.14 2.93
CA LEU A 21 -12.99 9.46 3.57
C LEU A 21 -13.43 8.86 4.90
N ASN A 22 -12.98 7.64 5.16
CA ASN A 22 -13.10 6.94 6.44
C ASN A 22 -11.82 7.17 7.27
N HIS A 23 -11.82 6.75 8.54
CA HIS A 23 -10.59 6.76 9.34
C HIS A 23 -9.48 5.88 8.73
N ALA A 24 -8.23 6.27 8.97
CA ALA A 24 -7.05 5.50 8.62
C ALA A 24 -6.55 4.70 9.83
N SER A 25 -6.61 3.38 9.69
CA SER A 25 -6.49 2.43 10.81
C SER A 25 -5.21 1.59 10.76
N ARG A 26 -4.88 0.96 11.89
CA ARG A 26 -3.82 -0.05 11.99
C ARG A 26 -4.27 -1.17 12.92
N GLY A 27 -4.29 -2.40 12.43
CA GLY A 27 -4.79 -3.54 13.20
C GLY A 27 -6.25 -3.33 13.64
N THR A 28 -6.49 -3.29 14.95
CA THR A 28 -7.80 -3.00 15.55
C THR A 28 -7.97 -1.55 15.98
N GLN A 29 -6.95 -0.70 15.79
CA GLN A 29 -7.00 0.72 16.15
C GLN A 29 -7.53 1.53 14.98
N GLU A 30 -8.72 2.09 15.14
CA GLU A 30 -9.43 2.87 14.12
C GLU A 30 -8.61 4.05 13.57
N TYR A 31 -7.90 4.77 14.44
CA TYR A 31 -6.99 5.86 14.09
C TYR A 31 -5.52 5.42 14.05
N GLY A 32 -5.24 4.12 13.96
CA GLY A 32 -3.88 3.59 14.15
C GLY A 32 -2.86 3.95 13.06
N ASP A 33 -3.28 4.55 11.94
CA ASP A 33 -2.37 5.00 10.88
C ASP A 33 -1.84 6.41 11.18
N GLU A 34 -0.56 6.51 11.51
CA GLU A 34 0.09 7.78 11.82
C GLU A 34 0.60 8.52 10.56
N THR A 35 0.35 7.97 9.37
CA THR A 35 0.87 8.45 8.08
C THR A 35 -0.20 9.15 7.23
N ASP A 36 -1.41 9.27 7.75
CA ASP A 36 -2.57 9.83 7.09
C ASP A 36 -3.33 10.77 8.05
N PRO A 37 -3.81 11.93 7.59
CA PRO A 37 -4.56 12.88 8.42
C PRO A 37 -5.90 12.33 8.95
N MET A 38 -6.45 11.27 8.34
CA MET A 38 -7.62 10.54 8.82
C MET A 38 -7.29 9.50 9.90
N GLY A 39 -6.03 9.34 10.28
CA GLY A 39 -5.61 8.52 11.41
C GLY A 39 -5.03 9.37 12.54
N ASN A 40 -4.17 8.78 13.37
CA ASN A 40 -3.48 9.47 14.47
C ASN A 40 -2.18 10.11 13.96
N SER A 41 -2.33 10.95 12.94
CA SER A 41 -1.23 11.73 12.40
C SER A 41 -0.76 12.72 13.47
N PRO A 42 0.51 12.67 13.92
CA PRO A 42 0.99 13.64 14.90
C PRO A 42 1.01 15.03 14.26
N GLY A 43 0.28 15.98 14.84
CA GLY A 43 0.42 17.39 14.51
C GLY A 43 1.83 17.83 14.90
N THR A 44 2.73 17.95 13.93
CA THR A 44 4.03 18.59 14.15
C THR A 44 4.01 19.97 13.51
N SER A 45 4.80 20.89 14.05
CA SER A 45 4.90 22.25 13.52
C SER A 45 5.63 22.34 12.17
N GLN A 46 5.99 21.21 11.53
CA GLN A 46 6.90 21.22 10.37
C GLN A 46 6.19 21.19 9.01
N GLY A 47 4.90 20.88 8.92
CA GLY A 47 4.19 20.95 7.64
C GLY A 47 2.83 20.27 7.63
N VAL A 48 2.41 19.83 6.44
CA VAL A 48 1.14 19.12 6.22
C VAL A 48 1.40 17.63 5.98
N HIS A 49 0.41 16.79 6.25
CA HIS A 49 0.42 15.39 5.86
C HIS A 49 -0.30 15.19 4.54
N CYS A 50 0.35 14.52 3.59
CA CYS A 50 -0.38 13.90 2.49
C CYS A 50 -1.20 12.71 3.01
N HIS A 51 -2.34 12.47 2.40
CA HIS A 51 -3.09 11.23 2.59
C HIS A 51 -2.28 10.00 2.15
N ASN A 52 -2.64 8.85 2.70
CA ASN A 52 -2.20 7.56 2.21
C ASN A 52 -2.73 7.30 0.78
N ALA A 53 -2.09 6.37 0.09
CA ALA A 53 -2.43 6.06 -1.30
C ALA A 53 -3.91 5.70 -1.51
N PRO A 54 -4.54 4.84 -0.68
CA PRO A 54 -5.95 4.52 -0.88
C PRO A 54 -6.89 5.72 -0.78
N HIS A 55 -6.66 6.65 0.16
CA HIS A 55 -7.44 7.87 0.28
C HIS A 55 -7.23 8.80 -0.92
N ASN A 56 -5.98 9.02 -1.34
CA ASN A 56 -5.70 9.82 -2.54
C ASN A 56 -6.33 9.22 -3.80
N TRP A 57 -6.30 7.89 -3.94
CA TRP A 57 -6.94 7.18 -5.06
C TRP A 57 -8.47 7.33 -5.02
N ARG A 58 -9.07 7.17 -3.85
CA ARG A 58 -10.52 7.32 -3.65
C ARG A 58 -11.02 8.72 -4.00
N MET A 59 -10.27 9.76 -3.63
CA MET A 59 -10.60 11.15 -3.98
C MET A 59 -10.29 11.50 -5.43
N GLY A 60 -9.58 10.62 -6.16
CA GLY A 60 -9.09 10.92 -7.51
C GLY A 60 -7.97 11.96 -7.53
N TRP A 61 -7.29 12.20 -6.41
CA TRP A 61 -6.17 13.15 -6.30
C TRP A 61 -4.84 12.54 -6.74
N ALA A 62 -4.73 11.22 -6.73
CA ALA A 62 -3.57 10.52 -7.23
C ALA A 62 -3.98 9.25 -7.99
N THR A 63 -3.10 8.84 -8.91
CA THR A 63 -3.28 7.70 -9.78
C THR A 63 -2.08 6.75 -9.67
N PRO A 64 -2.24 5.49 -10.08
CA PRO A 64 -1.11 4.57 -10.16
C PRO A 64 -0.06 5.05 -11.16
N VAL A 65 1.21 4.73 -10.90
CA VAL A 65 2.28 4.87 -11.89
C VAL A 65 1.94 4.07 -13.15
N PRO A 66 2.55 4.36 -14.32
CA PRO A 66 2.31 3.60 -15.54
C PRO A 66 2.46 2.08 -15.33
N GLY A 67 1.41 1.32 -15.66
CA GLY A 67 1.36 -0.14 -15.43
C GLY A 67 1.20 -0.58 -13.97
N GLY A 68 1.08 0.36 -13.03
CA GLY A 68 0.97 0.12 -11.59
C GLY A 68 -0.43 -0.21 -11.09
N ASN A 69 -1.44 -0.33 -11.97
CA ASN A 69 -2.77 -0.82 -11.61
C ASN A 69 -2.89 -2.31 -11.96
N LEU A 70 -2.50 -3.15 -11.02
CA LEU A 70 -2.35 -4.58 -11.21
C LEU A 70 -3.58 -5.36 -10.75
N ASN A 71 -3.81 -6.46 -11.47
CA ASN A 71 -4.81 -7.46 -11.13
C ASN A 71 -4.26 -8.85 -11.47
N ALA A 72 -5.04 -9.89 -11.26
CA ALA A 72 -4.57 -11.27 -11.45
C ALA A 72 -4.13 -11.60 -12.89
N ALA A 73 -4.64 -10.87 -13.90
CA ALA A 73 -4.22 -11.07 -15.30
C ALA A 73 -2.83 -10.49 -15.61
N HIS A 74 -2.36 -9.53 -14.81
CA HIS A 74 -1.05 -8.89 -15.01
C HIS A 74 0.11 -9.69 -14.41
N LEU A 75 -0.20 -10.62 -13.49
CA LEU A 75 0.75 -11.47 -12.77
C LEU A 75 0.35 -12.94 -12.97
N THR A 76 0.84 -13.55 -14.05
CA THR A 76 0.52 -14.93 -14.45
C THR A 76 1.66 -15.89 -14.12
N LEU A 77 1.45 -17.20 -14.20
CA LEU A 77 2.50 -18.20 -13.94
C LEU A 77 3.80 -17.98 -14.74
N ASN A 78 3.70 -17.45 -15.96
CA ASN A 78 4.84 -17.20 -16.85
C ASN A 78 5.39 -15.77 -16.73
N ALA A 79 4.71 -14.88 -15.99
CA ALA A 79 5.07 -13.48 -15.82
C ALA A 79 4.50 -12.97 -14.48
N ASN A 80 5.06 -13.44 -13.38
CA ASN A 80 4.55 -13.22 -12.02
C ASN A 80 5.30 -12.14 -11.24
N ARG A 81 6.25 -11.45 -11.88
CA ARG A 81 7.05 -10.38 -11.29
C ARG A 81 6.95 -9.11 -12.11
N ARG A 82 6.88 -7.96 -11.44
CA ARG A 82 6.92 -6.61 -12.04
C ARG A 82 7.75 -5.68 -11.18
N THR A 83 8.47 -4.77 -11.83
CA THR A 83 9.28 -3.75 -11.17
C THR A 83 8.68 -2.38 -11.43
N PHE A 84 8.61 -1.54 -10.41
CA PHE A 84 8.08 -0.18 -10.49
C PHE A 84 9.04 0.81 -9.85
N ASN A 85 9.10 2.00 -10.44
CA ASN A 85 9.63 3.18 -9.77
C ASN A 85 8.44 3.96 -9.23
N ILE A 86 8.35 4.11 -7.91
CA ILE A 86 7.28 4.84 -7.22
C ILE A 86 7.85 6.20 -6.78
N PRO A 87 7.43 7.31 -7.40
CA PRO A 87 7.76 8.65 -6.93
C PRO A 87 7.23 8.91 -5.52
N ALA A 88 7.89 9.80 -4.79
CA ALA A 88 7.39 10.25 -3.49
C ALA A 88 6.00 10.90 -3.65
N SER A 89 5.06 10.59 -2.76
CA SER A 89 3.69 11.09 -2.85
C SER A 89 3.58 12.61 -2.80
N SER A 90 4.60 13.29 -2.28
CA SER A 90 4.69 14.75 -2.18
C SER A 90 5.08 15.47 -3.48
N ILE A 91 5.51 14.76 -4.53
CA ILE A 91 6.07 15.41 -5.75
C ILE A 91 5.26 15.18 -7.03
N THR A 92 4.34 14.22 -7.08
CA THR A 92 3.49 13.93 -8.24
C THR A 92 2.22 13.22 -7.81
N ASP A 93 1.16 13.34 -8.61
CA ASP A 93 -0.09 12.60 -8.51
C ASP A 93 0.01 11.16 -9.04
N GLN A 94 1.02 10.80 -9.83
CA GLN A 94 1.29 9.41 -10.24
C GLN A 94 2.28 8.74 -9.28
N ASN A 95 1.82 8.30 -8.11
CA ASN A 95 2.69 8.01 -6.97
C ASN A 95 2.38 6.71 -6.22
N MET A 96 1.64 5.78 -6.85
CA MET A 96 1.28 4.53 -6.19
C MET A 96 1.27 3.32 -7.12
N VAL A 97 1.28 2.13 -6.52
CA VAL A 97 0.95 0.86 -7.18
C VAL A 97 -0.25 0.25 -6.45
N ILE A 98 -1.23 -0.22 -7.19
CA ILE A 98 -2.43 -0.90 -6.69
C ILE A 98 -2.37 -2.35 -7.15
N ILE A 99 -2.60 -3.30 -6.24
CA ILE A 99 -2.61 -4.72 -6.56
C ILE A 99 -3.91 -5.34 -6.06
N ASP A 100 -4.69 -5.90 -6.99
CA ASP A 100 -5.94 -6.63 -6.72
C ASP A 100 -5.93 -8.02 -7.37
N LEU A 101 -5.42 -9.02 -6.65
CA LEU A 101 -5.38 -10.41 -7.15
C LEU A 101 -6.74 -11.12 -7.06
N GLY A 102 -7.76 -10.47 -6.51
CA GLY A 102 -9.13 -10.98 -6.46
C GLY A 102 -9.94 -10.66 -7.72
N SER A 103 -9.39 -9.85 -8.63
CA SER A 103 -10.08 -9.42 -9.85
C SER A 103 -9.26 -9.70 -11.12
N LYS A 104 -9.97 -9.77 -12.27
CA LYS A 104 -9.40 -9.79 -13.62
C LYS A 104 -10.39 -9.16 -14.63
N PRO A 105 -9.92 -8.59 -15.75
CA PRO A 105 -10.82 -8.03 -16.76
C PRO A 105 -11.68 -9.12 -17.43
N GLY A 106 -12.97 -8.86 -17.62
CA GLY A 106 -13.86 -9.68 -18.46
C GLY A 106 -14.28 -11.05 -17.90
N GLY A 107 -14.10 -11.33 -16.60
CA GLY A 107 -14.49 -12.60 -15.98
C GLY A 107 -15.67 -12.50 -15.02
N ALA A 108 -16.67 -13.38 -15.19
CA ALA A 108 -17.81 -13.57 -14.29
C ALA A 108 -17.52 -14.52 -13.10
N ALA A 109 -16.29 -14.51 -12.57
CA ALA A 109 -15.97 -15.31 -11.39
C ALA A 109 -16.28 -14.48 -10.14
N ALA A 110 -17.04 -15.04 -9.20
CA ALA A 110 -17.28 -14.42 -7.91
C ALA A 110 -15.94 -13.93 -7.33
N PRO A 111 -15.80 -12.63 -6.98
CA PRO A 111 -14.57 -12.13 -6.41
C PRO A 111 -14.19 -13.02 -5.23
N ILE A 112 -13.05 -13.69 -5.29
CA ILE A 112 -12.51 -14.27 -4.07
C ILE A 112 -12.26 -13.10 -3.12
N PRO A 113 -12.56 -13.22 -1.81
CA PRO A 113 -12.20 -12.19 -0.84
C PRO A 113 -10.67 -12.05 -0.78
N TYR A 114 -10.11 -11.23 -1.65
CA TYR A 114 -8.70 -10.92 -1.72
C TYR A 114 -8.49 -9.46 -1.34
N PRO A 115 -7.55 -9.15 -0.42
CA PRO A 115 -7.29 -7.77 -0.08
C PRO A 115 -6.65 -7.00 -1.25
N LYS A 116 -7.18 -5.81 -1.54
CA LYS A 116 -6.53 -4.89 -2.46
C LYS A 116 -5.45 -4.10 -1.71
N TYR A 117 -4.22 -4.17 -2.21
CA TYR A 117 -3.04 -3.54 -1.63
C TYR A 117 -2.67 -2.27 -2.39
N PHE A 118 -2.18 -1.28 -1.65
CA PHE A 118 -1.69 -0.01 -2.16
C PHE A 118 -0.26 0.18 -1.67
N LEU A 119 0.64 0.51 -2.59
CA LEU A 119 2.02 0.87 -2.29
C LEU A 119 2.20 2.35 -2.58
N SER A 120 2.78 3.08 -1.64
CA SER A 120 3.19 4.49 -1.82
C SER A 120 4.57 4.71 -1.27
N TYR A 121 5.30 5.66 -1.82
CA TYR A 121 6.60 6.06 -1.31
C TYR A 121 6.51 7.42 -0.61
N ARG A 122 7.04 7.52 0.61
CA ARG A 122 6.94 8.73 1.43
C ARG A 122 8.32 9.26 1.78
N VAL A 123 8.49 10.58 1.64
CA VAL A 123 9.71 11.31 1.96
C VAL A 123 9.31 12.53 2.76
N VAL A 124 9.76 12.59 4.01
CA VAL A 124 9.57 13.76 4.88
C VAL A 124 10.19 14.99 4.23
N ALA A 125 9.42 16.06 4.05
CA ALA A 125 9.93 17.34 3.56
C ALA A 125 10.80 18.01 4.64
N SER A 126 11.93 18.58 4.21
CA SER A 126 12.85 19.32 5.07
C SER A 126 12.51 20.80 5.21
N THR A 127 11.59 21.31 4.37
CA THR A 127 11.14 22.70 4.35
C THR A 127 9.83 22.87 5.09
N PHE A 128 9.73 23.90 5.93
CA PHE A 128 8.49 24.25 6.62
C PHE A 128 7.33 24.42 5.63
N GLY A 129 6.19 23.79 5.94
CA GLY A 129 5.00 23.83 5.08
C GLY A 129 5.08 22.92 3.85
N GLY A 130 6.16 22.16 3.68
CA GLY A 130 6.27 21.14 2.64
C GLY A 130 5.27 20.01 2.84
N TYR A 131 4.85 19.40 1.73
CA TYR A 131 4.06 18.17 1.73
C TYR A 131 4.84 17.04 2.43
N ASP A 132 4.18 16.32 3.33
CA ASP A 132 4.80 15.36 4.26
C ASP A 132 5.83 15.95 5.22
N GLY A 133 5.86 17.27 5.40
CA GLY A 133 6.68 17.91 6.43
C GLY A 133 6.26 17.51 7.85
N ALA A 134 5.01 17.07 8.05
CA ALA A 134 4.56 16.59 9.36
C ALA A 134 4.85 15.10 9.63
N LEU A 135 5.31 14.36 8.62
CA LEU A 135 5.48 12.91 8.67
C LEU A 135 6.62 12.54 9.63
N LYS A 136 6.36 11.55 10.52
CA LYS A 136 7.39 11.06 11.45
C LYS A 136 8.62 10.59 10.67
N ALA A 137 9.81 10.93 11.18
CA ALA A 137 11.09 10.55 10.56
C ALA A 137 11.25 9.03 10.34
N SER A 138 10.56 8.18 11.12
CA SER A 138 10.53 6.73 10.91
C SER A 138 9.93 6.30 9.58
N TYR A 139 9.10 7.14 8.96
CA TYR A 139 8.51 6.94 7.64
C TYR A 139 9.24 7.69 6.52
N HIS A 140 10.35 8.37 6.83
CA HIS A 140 11.20 8.99 5.81
C HIS A 140 11.85 7.92 4.93
N GLN A 141 11.72 8.10 3.61
CA GLN A 141 12.23 7.17 2.61
C GLN A 141 11.71 5.74 2.82
N LYS A 142 10.39 5.65 3.06
CA LYS A 142 9.71 4.37 3.22
C LYS A 142 8.67 4.13 2.13
N VAL A 143 8.60 2.89 1.67
CA VAL A 143 7.47 2.35 0.94
C VAL A 143 6.45 1.84 1.94
N LEU A 144 5.29 2.49 1.99
CA LEU A 144 4.18 2.14 2.87
C LEU A 144 3.24 1.17 2.15
N ILE A 145 2.73 0.19 2.90
CA ILE A 145 1.76 -0.78 2.43
C ILE A 145 0.44 -0.51 3.15
N HIS A 146 -0.58 -0.23 2.36
CA HIS A 146 -1.96 -0.08 2.84
C HIS A 146 -2.88 -1.10 2.22
N LEU A 147 -3.95 -1.44 2.92
CA LEU A 147 -5.03 -2.30 2.47
C LEU A 147 -6.32 -1.49 2.43
N TYR A 148 -7.06 -1.60 1.32
CA TYR A 148 -8.35 -0.94 1.18
C TYR A 148 -9.20 -1.59 0.08
N ASN A 149 -10.45 -1.95 0.36
CA ASN A 149 -11.27 -2.68 -0.62
C ASN A 149 -12.05 -1.74 -1.59
N GLY A 150 -12.19 -0.45 -1.27
CA GLY A 150 -12.83 0.54 -2.13
C GLY A 150 -14.36 0.67 -2.04
N THR A 151 -15.07 -0.04 -1.17
CA THR A 151 -16.54 0.06 -1.04
C THR A 151 -17.02 1.23 -0.17
N ILE A 152 -18.05 1.96 -0.60
CA ILE A 152 -18.67 3.07 0.16
C ILE A 152 -19.74 2.51 1.12
N ASN A 153 -19.35 1.66 2.07
CA ASN A 153 -20.25 1.35 3.18
C ASN A 153 -19.70 2.01 4.45
N ASP A 154 -20.25 3.20 4.73
CA ASP A 154 -19.93 4.09 5.85
C ASP A 154 -20.24 3.50 7.25
N ARG A 155 -20.44 2.18 7.35
CA ARG A 155 -20.52 1.45 8.62
C ARG A 155 -19.20 0.73 8.87
N ASP A 156 -18.26 1.48 9.45
CA ASP A 156 -17.20 1.10 10.41
C ASP A 156 -16.23 -0.06 10.09
N ALA A 157 -16.40 -0.81 9.00
CA ALA A 157 -15.56 -1.97 8.71
C ALA A 157 -14.62 -1.78 7.51
N ASN A 158 -14.87 -0.76 6.68
CA ASN A 158 -14.08 -0.53 5.47
C ASN A 158 -13.10 0.63 5.60
N LEU A 159 -12.23 0.52 6.61
CA LEU A 159 -11.17 1.48 6.83
C LEU A 159 -9.99 1.21 5.89
N THR A 160 -9.26 2.27 5.54
CA THR A 160 -7.89 2.09 5.05
C THR A 160 -7.06 1.53 6.20
N LYS A 161 -6.22 0.54 5.91
CA LYS A 161 -5.42 -0.18 6.90
C LYS A 161 -3.95 -0.06 6.58
N TYR A 162 -3.20 0.66 7.38
CA TYR A 162 -1.74 0.62 7.35
C TYR A 162 -1.26 -0.75 7.82
N ILE A 163 -0.39 -1.37 7.03
CA ILE A 163 0.13 -2.71 7.26
C ILE A 163 1.57 -2.64 7.75
N ASP A 164 2.47 -2.09 6.94
CA ASP A 164 3.90 -2.03 7.23
C ASP A 164 4.62 -0.99 6.34
N ALA A 165 5.89 -0.74 6.62
CA ALA A 165 6.73 0.17 5.86
C ALA A 165 8.16 -0.36 5.67
N GLY A 166 8.69 -0.29 4.45
CA GLY A 166 10.00 -0.81 4.07
C GLY A 166 10.92 0.27 3.46
N PRO A 167 12.24 0.05 3.35
CA PRO A 167 12.95 -1.18 3.69
C PRO A 167 12.98 -1.42 5.19
N ARG A 168 13.20 -2.67 5.62
CA ARG A 168 13.11 -3.15 7.01
C ARG A 168 11.68 -3.24 7.54
N PHE A 169 10.86 -4.01 6.83
CA PHE A 169 9.51 -4.33 7.27
C PHE A 169 9.51 -5.00 8.65
N SER A 170 8.53 -4.66 9.48
CA SER A 170 8.36 -5.24 10.82
C SER A 170 8.07 -6.74 10.78
N GLY A 171 7.38 -7.20 9.74
CA GLY A 171 7.10 -8.61 9.46
C GLY A 171 8.09 -9.26 8.49
N ALA A 172 9.39 -8.94 8.59
CA ALA A 172 10.41 -9.47 7.69
C ALA A 172 10.37 -11.01 7.63
N ASP A 173 10.23 -11.54 6.41
CA ASP A 173 10.30 -12.97 6.15
C ASP A 173 11.74 -13.45 6.46
N ARG A 174 11.87 -14.54 7.24
CA ARG A 174 13.17 -15.08 7.67
C ARG A 174 14.06 -15.48 6.50
N ALA A 175 13.48 -15.73 5.33
CA ALA A 175 14.23 -15.97 4.10
C ALA A 175 14.99 -14.72 3.59
N PHE A 176 14.58 -13.52 4.01
CA PHE A 176 15.14 -12.24 3.57
C PHE A 176 15.68 -11.45 4.77
N PRO A 177 16.90 -11.77 5.25
CA PRO A 177 17.46 -11.20 6.47
C PRO A 177 17.67 -9.67 6.40
N ASP A 178 17.76 -9.11 5.21
CA ASP A 178 17.85 -7.65 4.98
C ASP A 178 16.54 -6.91 5.34
N GLY A 179 15.44 -7.65 5.51
CA GLY A 179 14.13 -7.10 5.86
C GLY A 179 13.51 -6.22 4.76
N ASN A 180 14.02 -6.31 3.54
CA ASN A 180 13.53 -5.54 2.39
C ASN A 180 12.36 -6.22 1.65
N VAL A 181 11.91 -7.40 2.10
CA VAL A 181 10.77 -8.12 1.54
C VAL A 181 9.64 -8.21 2.56
N TRP A 182 8.45 -7.82 2.13
CA TRP A 182 7.19 -8.05 2.84
C TRP A 182 6.38 -9.12 2.11
N THR A 183 5.78 -10.04 2.88
CA THR A 183 4.97 -11.14 2.36
C THR A 183 3.54 -11.01 2.90
N ALA A 184 2.56 -10.92 1.99
CA ALA A 184 1.15 -10.94 2.32
C ALA A 184 0.69 -12.32 2.81
N PRO A 185 -0.38 -12.41 3.64
CA PRO A 185 -1.08 -13.66 3.84
C PRO A 185 -1.49 -14.29 2.51
N PHE A 186 -1.31 -15.61 2.39
CA PHE A 186 -1.66 -16.34 1.17
C PHE A 186 -3.17 -16.59 1.11
N ALA A 187 -3.84 -16.11 0.05
CA ALA A 187 -5.20 -16.53 -0.25
C ALA A 187 -5.18 -17.72 -1.22
N PRO A 188 -6.13 -18.67 -1.13
CA PRO A 188 -6.19 -19.81 -2.05
C PRO A 188 -6.10 -19.37 -3.52
N TYR A 189 -5.20 -20.00 -4.26
CA TYR A 189 -5.09 -19.81 -5.71
C TYR A 189 -6.08 -20.73 -6.41
N ASP A 190 -6.96 -20.16 -7.22
CA ASP A 190 -7.90 -20.91 -8.05
C ASP A 190 -7.36 -21.00 -9.48
N VAL A 191 -6.97 -22.22 -9.87
CA VAL A 191 -6.39 -22.52 -11.19
C VAL A 191 -7.38 -22.28 -12.33
N SER A 192 -8.68 -22.46 -12.08
CA SER A 192 -9.73 -22.31 -13.09
C SER A 192 -9.99 -20.84 -13.43
N SER A 193 -9.99 -19.98 -12.41
CA SER A 193 -10.21 -18.55 -12.56
C SER A 193 -8.92 -17.74 -12.68
N ASN A 194 -7.77 -18.33 -12.35
CA ASN A 194 -6.47 -17.66 -12.20
C ASN A 194 -6.50 -16.52 -11.16
N LEU A 195 -7.36 -16.60 -10.14
CA LEU A 195 -7.48 -15.60 -9.06
C LEU A 195 -6.74 -16.07 -7.80
N GLY A 196 -6.34 -15.12 -6.94
CA GLY A 196 -5.77 -15.40 -5.62
C GLY A 196 -4.27 -15.66 -5.61
N GLY A 197 -3.80 -16.48 -4.69
CA GLY A 197 -2.37 -16.70 -4.45
C GLY A 197 -1.82 -15.81 -3.34
N GLY A 198 -0.50 -15.65 -3.30
CA GLY A 198 0.18 -14.75 -2.38
C GLY A 198 0.81 -13.56 -3.09
N LEU A 199 1.16 -12.53 -2.32
CA LEU A 199 1.86 -11.35 -2.80
C LEU A 199 3.14 -11.13 -2.00
N ARG A 200 4.23 -10.84 -2.69
CA ARG A 200 5.49 -10.36 -2.13
C ARG A 200 5.86 -9.01 -2.71
N ILE A 201 6.41 -8.16 -1.86
CA ILE A 201 6.87 -6.82 -2.21
C ILE A 201 8.30 -6.68 -1.71
N ARG A 202 9.24 -6.46 -2.63
CA ARG A 202 10.64 -6.16 -2.34
C ARG A 202 10.90 -4.68 -2.57
N VAL A 203 11.53 -4.02 -1.61
CA VAL A 203 12.12 -2.70 -1.81
C VAL A 203 13.56 -2.88 -2.28
N VAL A 204 13.80 -2.56 -3.55
CA VAL A 204 15.13 -2.71 -4.18
C VAL A 204 16.03 -1.55 -3.83
N SER A 205 15.50 -0.33 -3.92
CA SER A 205 16.22 0.89 -3.60
C SER A 205 15.27 2.00 -3.16
N VAL A 206 15.80 2.94 -2.38
CA VAL A 206 15.11 4.17 -1.96
C VAL A 206 16.04 5.35 -2.21
N GLY A 207 15.47 6.48 -2.61
CA GLY A 207 16.18 7.74 -2.85
C GLY A 207 15.40 8.94 -2.34
N SER A 208 15.90 10.15 -2.56
CA SER A 208 15.24 11.36 -2.07
C SER A 208 13.92 11.69 -2.77
N THR A 209 13.65 11.10 -3.94
CA THR A 209 12.46 11.43 -4.76
C THR A 209 11.67 10.21 -5.20
N SER A 210 12.23 9.01 -5.14
CA SER A 210 11.52 7.79 -5.56
C SER A 210 12.12 6.53 -4.93
N ALA A 211 11.37 5.43 -5.03
CA ALA A 211 11.82 4.09 -4.65
C ALA A 211 11.59 3.10 -5.78
N THR A 212 12.52 2.16 -5.94
CA THR A 212 12.33 1.00 -6.83
C THR A 212 11.77 -0.15 -6.01
N VAL A 213 10.63 -0.68 -6.44
CA VAL A 213 9.98 -1.84 -5.81
C VAL A 213 9.73 -2.93 -6.81
N GLU A 214 9.79 -4.17 -6.35
CA GLU A 214 9.41 -5.33 -7.13
C GLU A 214 8.22 -6.01 -6.46
N VAL A 215 7.20 -6.31 -7.24
CA VAL A 215 6.02 -7.06 -6.79
C VAL A 215 6.02 -8.42 -7.46
N CYS A 216 5.61 -9.42 -6.70
CA CYS A 216 5.74 -10.82 -7.06
C CYS A 216 4.50 -11.58 -6.58
N ARG A 217 3.81 -12.28 -7.49
CA ARG A 217 2.67 -13.14 -7.15
C ARG A 217 3.14 -14.58 -6.96
N MET A 218 2.76 -15.17 -5.83
CA MET A 218 3.00 -16.58 -5.49
C MET A 218 1.77 -17.43 -5.81
N PHE A 219 1.95 -18.63 -6.33
CA PHE A 219 0.84 -19.51 -6.75
C PHE A 219 0.63 -20.74 -5.85
N ALA A 220 1.59 -21.05 -4.98
CA ALA A 220 1.52 -22.19 -4.07
C ALA A 220 2.10 -21.83 -2.69
N GLN A 221 1.76 -22.64 -1.68
CA GLN A 221 2.29 -22.56 -0.31
C GLN A 221 3.60 -23.34 -0.10
N THR A 222 4.16 -23.95 -1.15
CA THR A 222 5.44 -24.69 -1.09
C THR A 222 6.33 -24.31 -2.28
N GLU A 223 7.65 -24.34 -2.09
CA GLU A 223 8.64 -24.09 -3.14
C GLU A 223 8.58 -25.18 -4.21
N GLY A 224 8.78 -24.77 -5.47
CA GLY A 224 9.12 -25.69 -6.56
C GLY A 224 10.62 -26.00 -6.54
N VAL A 225 11.29 -25.81 -7.68
CA VAL A 225 12.74 -26.04 -7.80
C VAL A 225 13.52 -24.85 -7.20
N PRO A 226 14.45 -25.06 -6.27
CA PRO A 226 15.33 -24.01 -5.75
C PRO A 226 16.22 -23.39 -6.83
N GLY A 227 16.38 -22.07 -6.83
CA GLY A 227 17.23 -21.32 -7.78
C GLY A 227 16.51 -20.83 -9.04
N SER A 228 15.18 -20.84 -9.07
CA SER A 228 14.37 -20.39 -10.21
C SER A 228 13.97 -18.92 -10.05
N PRO A 229 14.21 -18.04 -11.04
CA PRO A 229 13.83 -16.62 -11.00
C PRO A 229 12.30 -16.38 -11.04
N GLU A 230 11.51 -17.44 -10.99
CA GLU A 230 10.07 -17.42 -11.07
C GLU A 230 9.46 -17.59 -9.67
N CYS A 231 8.60 -16.66 -9.25
CA CYS A 231 7.84 -16.74 -8.00
C CYS A 231 6.76 -17.85 -7.97
N ARG A 232 7.09 -19.08 -8.38
CA ARG A 232 6.12 -20.17 -8.58
C ARG A 232 5.72 -20.87 -7.27
N GLY A 233 6.45 -20.63 -6.18
CA GLY A 233 6.15 -21.15 -4.84
C GLY A 233 6.09 -20.06 -3.76
N SER A 234 5.69 -20.44 -2.54
CA SER A 234 5.61 -19.56 -1.36
C SER A 234 6.93 -19.19 -0.73
N ALA A 235 7.96 -19.92 -1.10
CA ALA A 235 9.31 -19.75 -0.64
C ALA A 235 10.20 -19.66 -1.87
N ASP A 236 9.88 -18.74 -2.78
CA ASP A 236 10.95 -18.12 -3.57
C ASP A 236 11.92 -17.53 -2.52
N ARG A 237 13.05 -18.21 -2.32
CA ARG A 237 14.10 -17.84 -1.36
C ARG A 237 15.29 -17.22 -2.09
N ASP A 238 15.08 -16.89 -3.35
CA ASP A 238 16.08 -16.67 -4.38
C ASP A 238 15.69 -15.44 -5.22
N TRP A 239 15.71 -14.31 -4.51
CA TRP A 239 15.78 -12.96 -5.07
C TRP A 239 17.21 -12.50 -5.37
#